data_AF-A0A8J9X6C5-F1
#
_entry.id   AF-A0A8J9X6C5-F1
#
_cell.length_a   1.000
_cell.length_b   1.000
_cell.length_c   1.000
_cell.angle_alpha   90.00
_cell.angle_beta   90.00
_cell.angle_gamma   90.00
#
_symmetry.space_group_name_H-M   'P 1'
#
loop_
_entity.id
_entity.type
_entity.pdbx_description
1 polymer ?
#
loop_
_entity_poly.entity_id
_entity_poly.type
_entity_poly.pdbx_seq_one_letter_code
_entity_poly.pdbx_strand_id
1 'polypeptide(L)'
;MEVTPLWERSKENAAPLERGRSVVALERSMAAMESEEDRREQSRLSEHYERLVRTSEALDYEASGDDDPLIHWLSYIKYHQDAFPSDTHSQFLLFERCLRALSPIQKYANDPRFVRVCCMYADKTDRPLEVFQHLHQQRIGSDIAVFWMAWAFKAEQQQNYQFAEKILDKGIRKKAQPLKLLLQRHKQFQRRMTRHWLNATQAEEENED
;
A
#
# COMPACT_ATOMS: atom_id res chain seq x y z
N MET A 1 26.62 28.85 -13.97
CA MET A 1 25.33 28.16 -14.24
C MET A 1 25.22 27.05 -13.22
N GLU A 2 24.38 27.21 -12.20
CA GLU A 2 24.06 26.11 -11.28
C GLU A 2 23.34 25.02 -12.08
N VAL A 3 23.95 23.84 -12.16
CA VAL A 3 23.33 22.68 -12.78
C VAL A 3 22.25 22.21 -11.81
N THR A 4 20.99 22.48 -12.14
CA THR A 4 19.85 21.94 -11.37
C THR A 4 19.95 20.41 -11.35
N PRO A 5 20.02 19.79 -10.16
CA PRO A 5 20.08 18.34 -10.05
C PRO A 5 18.93 17.67 -10.79
N LEU A 6 19.19 16.54 -11.45
CA LEU A 6 18.20 15.83 -12.27
C LEU A 6 16.92 15.51 -11.48
N TRP A 7 17.04 15.11 -10.20
CA TRP A 7 15.89 14.83 -9.33
C TRP A 7 14.95 16.04 -9.15
N GLU A 8 15.47 17.27 -9.21
CA GLU A 8 14.71 18.50 -9.02
C GLU A 8 13.78 18.78 -10.22
N ARG A 9 14.11 18.23 -11.39
CA ARG A 9 13.34 18.33 -12.66
C ARG A 9 12.21 17.32 -12.77
N SER A 10 12.16 16.27 -11.94
CA SER A 10 11.06 15.27 -11.98
C SER A 10 10.44 14.95 -10.63
N LYS A 11 10.70 15.78 -9.63
CA LYS A 11 9.99 15.73 -8.34
C LYS A 11 8.46 15.81 -8.51
N GLU A 12 7.97 16.48 -9.56
CA GLU A 12 6.54 16.62 -9.84
C GLU A 12 5.91 15.36 -10.47
N ASN A 13 6.69 14.50 -11.11
CA ASN A 13 6.19 13.30 -11.82
C ASN A 13 6.31 12.01 -10.99
N ALA A 14 7.12 12.02 -9.92
CA ALA A 14 7.35 10.84 -9.09
C ALA A 14 6.22 10.65 -8.06
N ALA A 15 5.55 9.49 -8.08
CA ALA A 15 4.49 9.19 -7.12
C ALA A 15 5.03 9.23 -5.66
N PRO A 16 4.34 9.86 -4.70
CA PRO A 16 4.75 9.87 -3.29
C PRO A 16 4.84 8.44 -2.71
N LEU A 17 5.84 8.19 -1.87
CA LEU A 17 5.97 6.93 -1.11
C LEU A 17 6.06 7.25 0.38
N GLU A 18 5.35 6.51 1.24
CA GLU A 18 5.40 6.72 2.70
C GLU A 18 6.81 6.59 3.29
N ARG A 19 7.66 5.75 2.69
CA ARG A 19 9.06 5.56 3.10
C ARG A 19 10.03 6.62 2.52
N GLY A 20 9.54 7.55 1.71
CA GLY A 20 10.36 8.41 0.87
C GLY A 20 10.95 7.68 -0.35
N ARG A 21 11.72 8.41 -1.17
CA ARG A 21 12.41 7.89 -2.36
C ARG A 21 13.93 8.03 -2.20
N SER A 22 14.67 7.08 -2.76
CA SER A 22 16.12 7.21 -2.88
C SER A 22 16.46 8.14 -4.05
N VAL A 23 17.20 9.22 -3.77
CA VAL A 23 17.66 10.17 -4.80
C VAL A 23 18.49 9.46 -5.86
N VAL A 24 19.36 8.54 -5.45
CA VAL A 24 20.20 7.72 -6.36
C VAL A 24 19.35 6.84 -7.28
N ALA A 25 18.26 6.27 -6.75
CA ALA A 25 17.37 5.45 -7.58
C ALA A 25 16.59 6.29 -8.59
N LEU A 26 16.18 7.50 -8.19
CA LEU A 26 15.50 8.44 -9.09
C LEU A 26 16.44 8.92 -10.21
N GLU A 27 17.68 9.25 -9.88
CA GLU A 27 18.72 9.60 -10.86
C GLU A 27 19.00 8.44 -11.83
N ARG A 28 19.06 7.20 -11.36
CA ARG A 28 19.22 6.01 -12.23
C ARG A 28 18.01 5.78 -13.15
N SER A 29 16.80 5.98 -12.65
CA SER A 29 15.59 5.90 -13.47
C SER A 29 15.62 6.92 -14.62
N MET A 30 16.21 8.09 -14.39
CA MET A 30 16.41 9.13 -15.41
C MET A 30 17.55 8.80 -16.37
N ALA A 31 18.70 8.34 -15.87
CA ALA A 31 19.83 7.93 -16.70
C ALA A 31 19.46 6.81 -17.69
N ALA A 32 18.59 5.88 -17.27
CA ALA A 32 18.01 4.86 -18.14
C ALA A 32 17.21 5.44 -19.33
N MET A 33 16.76 6.69 -19.31
CA MET A 33 16.16 7.34 -20.47
C MET A 33 17.20 7.89 -21.46
N GLU A 34 18.42 8.15 -20.99
CA GLU A 34 19.48 8.84 -21.73
C GLU A 34 20.50 7.88 -22.37
N SER A 35 20.75 6.70 -21.78
CA SER A 35 21.74 5.72 -22.24
C SER A 35 21.15 4.39 -22.68
N GLU A 36 21.63 3.86 -23.81
CA GLU A 36 21.25 2.54 -24.32
C GLU A 36 21.76 1.39 -23.43
N GLU A 37 22.89 1.56 -22.75
CA GLU A 37 23.43 0.57 -21.81
C GLU A 37 22.52 0.45 -20.57
N ASP A 38 22.10 1.59 -20.03
CA ASP A 38 21.22 1.64 -18.86
C ASP A 38 19.81 1.09 -19.19
N ARG A 39 19.28 1.33 -20.40
CA ARG A 39 18.02 0.69 -20.87
C ARG A 39 18.12 -0.83 -20.90
N ARG A 40 19.25 -1.37 -21.35
CA ARG A 40 19.49 -2.82 -21.40
C ARG A 40 19.62 -3.40 -20.01
N GLU A 41 20.30 -2.72 -19.09
CA GLU A 41 20.36 -3.14 -17.69
C GLU A 41 18.98 -3.14 -17.04
N GLN A 42 18.20 -2.06 -17.23
CA GLN A 42 16.82 -1.98 -16.73
C GLN A 42 15.93 -3.10 -17.28
N SER A 43 16.05 -3.42 -18.58
CA SER A 43 15.32 -4.53 -19.21
C SER A 43 15.70 -5.88 -18.59
N ARG A 44 17.01 -6.14 -18.40
CA ARG A 44 17.51 -7.37 -17.76
C ARG A 44 17.02 -7.52 -16.32
N LEU A 45 17.00 -6.43 -15.54
CA LEU A 45 16.50 -6.44 -14.17
C LEU A 45 15.00 -6.72 -14.13
N SER A 46 14.22 -6.10 -15.02
CA SER A 46 12.78 -6.37 -15.12
C SER A 46 12.50 -7.85 -15.46
N GLU A 47 13.21 -8.43 -16.43
CA GLU A 47 13.10 -9.85 -16.76
C GLU A 47 13.52 -10.77 -15.60
N HIS A 48 14.55 -10.38 -14.84
CA HIS A 48 14.99 -11.12 -13.66
C HIS A 48 13.89 -11.20 -12.60
N TYR A 49 13.28 -10.07 -12.24
CA TYR A 49 12.20 -10.06 -11.25
C TYR A 49 10.94 -10.76 -11.74
N GLU A 50 10.58 -10.63 -13.02
CA GLU A 50 9.47 -11.38 -13.62
C GLU A 50 9.68 -12.90 -13.50
N ARG A 51 10.92 -13.36 -13.71
CA ARG A 51 11.26 -14.79 -13.55
C ARG A 51 11.10 -15.26 -12.10
N LEU A 52 11.47 -14.44 -11.12
CA LEU A 52 11.37 -14.78 -9.70
C LEU A 52 9.91 -14.91 -9.24
N VAL A 53 9.00 -14.07 -9.73
CA VAL A 53 7.60 -14.12 -9.30
C VAL A 53 6.78 -15.16 -10.06
N ARG A 54 7.17 -15.50 -11.29
CA ARG A 54 6.46 -16.45 -12.16
C ARG A 54 6.26 -17.83 -11.51
N THR A 55 7.22 -18.30 -10.72
CA THR A 55 7.12 -19.59 -10.01
C THR A 55 5.95 -19.60 -9.02
N SER A 56 5.73 -18.49 -8.33
CA SER A 56 4.64 -18.33 -7.36
C SER A 56 3.27 -18.10 -7.99
N GLU A 57 3.22 -17.69 -9.26
CA GLU A 57 1.98 -17.60 -10.04
C GLU A 57 1.49 -18.97 -10.52
N ALA A 58 2.36 -19.99 -10.50
CA ALA A 58 1.98 -21.35 -10.83
C ALA A 58 1.18 -21.98 -9.67
N LEU A 59 0.18 -22.80 -10.00
CA LEU A 59 -0.68 -23.50 -9.04
C LEU A 59 0.06 -24.48 -8.12
N ASP A 60 1.35 -24.72 -8.36
CA ASP A 60 2.16 -25.72 -7.69
C ASP A 60 3.40 -25.09 -7.01
N TYR A 61 3.17 -24.04 -6.21
CA TYR A 61 4.25 -23.37 -5.48
C TYR A 61 4.99 -24.34 -4.52
N GLU A 62 4.32 -25.38 -4.03
CA GLU A 62 4.93 -26.39 -3.15
C GLU A 62 5.99 -27.22 -3.89
N ALA A 63 5.82 -27.46 -5.20
CA ALA A 63 6.83 -28.13 -6.02
C ALA A 63 8.05 -27.25 -6.35
N SER A 64 7.99 -25.94 -6.12
CA SER A 64 9.09 -25.02 -6.43
C SER A 64 10.26 -25.08 -5.43
N GLY A 65 10.01 -25.60 -4.22
CA GLY A 65 11.00 -25.59 -3.14
C GLY A 65 11.33 -24.19 -2.61
N ASP A 66 10.58 -23.15 -3.00
CA ASP A 66 10.70 -21.79 -2.47
C ASP A 66 9.87 -21.63 -1.19
N ASP A 67 10.57 -21.45 -0.07
CA ASP A 67 9.98 -21.33 1.25
C ASP A 67 9.23 -19.99 1.45
N ASP A 68 9.65 -18.91 0.77
CA ASP A 68 9.06 -17.59 0.93
C ASP A 68 8.87 -16.78 -0.38
N PRO A 69 7.97 -17.21 -1.29
CA PRO A 69 7.62 -16.48 -2.52
C PRO A 69 7.32 -14.99 -2.34
N LEU A 70 6.78 -14.59 -1.19
CA LEU A 70 6.49 -13.19 -0.89
C LEU A 70 7.73 -12.29 -0.99
N ILE A 71 8.94 -12.80 -0.69
CA ILE A 71 10.18 -12.01 -0.79
C ILE A 71 10.45 -11.55 -2.23
N HIS A 72 10.11 -12.38 -3.22
CA HIS A 72 10.29 -12.07 -4.64
C HIS A 72 9.34 -10.97 -5.08
N TRP A 73 8.07 -11.04 -4.67
CA TRP A 73 7.08 -9.99 -4.91
C TRP A 73 7.48 -8.66 -4.28
N LEU A 74 7.91 -8.67 -3.02
CA LEU A 74 8.33 -7.44 -2.33
C LEU A 74 9.55 -6.80 -3.01
N SER A 75 10.49 -7.63 -3.45
CA SER A 75 11.68 -7.16 -4.17
C SER A 75 11.31 -6.58 -5.53
N TYR A 76 10.38 -7.22 -6.24
CA TYR A 76 9.92 -6.71 -7.53
C TYR A 76 9.13 -5.40 -7.38
N ILE A 77 8.20 -5.34 -6.42
CA ILE A 77 7.45 -4.11 -6.09
C ILE A 77 8.41 -2.97 -5.76
N LYS A 78 9.42 -3.23 -4.93
CA LYS A 78 10.42 -2.23 -4.54
C LYS A 78 11.20 -1.75 -5.77
N TYR A 79 11.71 -2.68 -6.58
CA TYR A 79 12.42 -2.34 -7.82
C TYR A 79 11.54 -1.50 -8.74
N HIS A 80 10.28 -1.89 -8.96
CA HIS A 80 9.37 -1.16 -9.83
C HIS A 80 9.07 0.25 -9.31
N GLN A 81 8.86 0.40 -7.99
CA GLN A 81 8.68 1.71 -7.35
C GLN A 81 9.86 2.65 -7.58
N ASP A 82 11.07 2.10 -7.55
CA ASP A 82 12.32 2.84 -7.65
C ASP A 82 12.68 3.14 -9.11
N ALA A 83 12.52 2.16 -10.02
CA ALA A 83 12.88 2.24 -11.43
C ALA A 83 11.83 2.93 -12.31
N PHE A 84 10.55 2.84 -11.96
CA PHE A 84 9.42 3.39 -12.72
C PHE A 84 8.55 4.29 -11.83
N PRO A 85 9.07 5.44 -11.37
CA PRO A 85 8.44 6.28 -10.36
C PRO A 85 7.08 6.86 -10.78
N SER A 86 6.88 7.05 -12.09
CA SER A 86 5.68 7.64 -12.69
C SER A 86 4.68 6.59 -13.21
N ASP A 87 5.09 5.32 -13.31
CA ASP A 87 4.25 4.25 -13.86
C ASP A 87 3.34 3.65 -12.78
N THR A 88 2.29 4.40 -12.44
CA THR A 88 1.32 4.02 -11.42
C THR A 88 0.40 2.88 -11.87
N HIS A 89 0.18 2.73 -13.19
CA HIS A 89 -0.68 1.70 -13.76
C HIS A 89 -0.01 0.32 -13.71
N SER A 90 1.22 0.17 -14.19
CA SER A 90 1.95 -1.10 -14.11
C SER A 90 2.20 -1.49 -12.65
N GLN A 91 2.45 -0.52 -11.78
CA GLN A 91 2.55 -0.76 -10.34
C GLN A 91 1.24 -1.34 -9.76
N PHE A 92 0.09 -0.80 -10.15
CA PHE A 92 -1.21 -1.33 -9.73
C PHE A 92 -1.42 -2.77 -10.20
N LEU A 93 -1.13 -3.07 -11.47
CA LEU A 93 -1.21 -4.42 -12.01
C LEU A 93 -0.27 -5.39 -11.30
N LEU A 94 0.93 -4.94 -10.91
CA LEU A 94 1.87 -5.74 -10.13
C LEU A 94 1.33 -6.08 -8.73
N PHE A 95 0.65 -5.14 -8.07
CA PHE A 95 -0.04 -5.44 -6.80
C PHE A 95 -1.16 -6.45 -6.99
N GLU A 96 -1.98 -6.28 -8.04
CA GLU A 96 -3.07 -7.22 -8.34
C GLU A 96 -2.56 -8.64 -8.58
N ARG A 97 -1.48 -8.80 -9.36
CA ARG A 97 -0.83 -10.10 -9.60
C ARG A 97 -0.32 -10.72 -8.29
N CYS A 98 0.34 -9.94 -7.44
CA CYS A 98 0.80 -10.40 -6.13
C CYS A 98 -0.35 -10.90 -5.25
N LEU A 99 -1.46 -10.15 -5.19
CA LEU A 99 -2.66 -10.56 -4.44
C LEU A 99 -3.24 -11.87 -4.98
N ARG A 100 -3.34 -12.00 -6.31
CA ARG A 100 -3.89 -13.20 -6.95
C ARG A 100 -3.04 -14.44 -6.67
N ALA A 101 -1.71 -14.30 -6.72
CA ALA A 101 -0.78 -15.39 -6.46
C ALA A 101 -0.76 -15.81 -4.98
N LEU A 102 -0.77 -14.86 -4.05
CA LEU A 102 -0.50 -15.14 -2.64
C LEU A 102 -1.76 -15.27 -1.76
N SER A 103 -2.92 -14.73 -2.18
CA SER A 103 -4.16 -14.83 -1.40
C SER A 103 -4.64 -16.26 -1.11
N PRO A 104 -4.45 -17.27 -2.00
CA PRO A 104 -4.82 -18.65 -1.69
C PRO A 104 -3.90 -19.30 -0.65
N ILE A 105 -2.70 -18.75 -0.43
CA ILE A 105 -1.68 -19.35 0.43
C ILE A 105 -1.88 -18.85 1.87
N GLN A 106 -2.52 -19.68 2.70
CA GLN A 106 -2.95 -19.32 4.05
C GLN A 106 -1.82 -18.78 4.95
N LYS A 107 -0.56 -19.20 4.72
CA LYS A 107 0.61 -18.72 5.47
C LYS A 107 0.81 -17.20 5.39
N TYR A 108 0.35 -16.57 4.30
CA TYR A 108 0.49 -15.13 4.08
C TYR A 108 -0.71 -14.30 4.53
N ALA A 109 -1.85 -14.92 4.84
CA ALA A 109 -3.10 -14.20 5.14
C ALA A 109 -2.93 -13.13 6.24
N ASN A 110 -2.09 -13.38 7.24
CA ASN A 110 -1.76 -12.40 8.29
C ASN A 110 -0.25 -12.08 8.35
N ASP A 111 0.50 -12.28 7.26
CA ASP A 111 1.88 -11.78 7.17
C ASP A 111 1.84 -10.24 7.03
N PRO A 112 2.45 -9.46 7.94
CA PRO A 112 2.42 -8.01 7.87
C PRO A 112 2.94 -7.42 6.55
N ARG A 113 3.87 -8.11 5.88
CA ARG A 113 4.44 -7.69 4.59
C ARG A 113 3.39 -7.80 3.49
N PHE A 114 2.69 -8.93 3.42
CA PHE A 114 1.62 -9.15 2.44
C PHE A 114 0.42 -8.23 2.68
N VAL A 115 0.01 -8.07 3.95
CA VAL A 115 -1.10 -7.18 4.31
C VAL A 115 -0.82 -5.74 3.90
N ARG A 116 0.43 -5.27 3.97
CA ARG A 116 0.81 -3.94 3.43
C ARG A 116 0.61 -3.85 1.93
N VAL A 117 0.95 -4.89 1.17
CA VAL A 117 0.68 -4.94 -0.28
C VAL A 117 -0.82 -4.86 -0.55
N CYS A 118 -1.63 -5.59 0.22
CA CYS A 118 -3.09 -5.51 0.13
C CYS A 118 -3.63 -4.10 0.39
N CYS A 119 -3.10 -3.41 1.42
CA CYS A 119 -3.48 -2.02 1.68
C CYS A 119 -3.06 -1.06 0.55
N MET A 120 -1.87 -1.23 -0.02
CA MET A 120 -1.40 -0.43 -1.16
C MET A 120 -2.24 -0.67 -2.42
N TYR A 121 -2.67 -1.91 -2.65
CA TYR A 121 -3.62 -2.25 -3.71
C TYR A 121 -4.95 -1.52 -3.50
N ALA A 122 -5.56 -1.67 -2.31
CA ALA A 122 -6.84 -1.04 -1.98
C ALA A 122 -6.79 0.50 -2.13
N ASP A 123 -5.70 1.13 -1.70
CA ASP A 123 -5.51 2.59 -1.78
C ASP A 123 -5.56 3.14 -3.21
N LYS A 124 -5.19 2.32 -4.20
CA LYS A 124 -5.17 2.66 -5.63
C LYS A 124 -6.46 2.30 -6.38
N THR A 125 -7.44 1.71 -5.70
CA THR A 125 -8.73 1.36 -6.33
C THR A 125 -9.76 2.46 -6.14
N ASP A 126 -10.74 2.53 -7.05
CA ASP A 126 -11.87 3.45 -6.95
C ASP A 126 -12.83 3.09 -5.79
N ARG A 127 -12.83 1.82 -5.37
CA ARG A 127 -13.73 1.28 -4.34
C ARG A 127 -12.96 0.61 -3.20
N PRO A 128 -12.14 1.35 -2.44
CA PRO A 128 -11.27 0.78 -1.41
C PRO A 128 -12.04 0.02 -0.32
N LEU A 129 -13.24 0.48 0.04
CA LEU A 129 -14.05 -0.18 1.08
C LEU A 129 -14.51 -1.59 0.66
N GLU A 130 -14.88 -1.78 -0.61
CA GLU A 130 -15.25 -3.08 -1.16
C GLU A 130 -14.05 -4.04 -1.14
N VAL A 131 -12.87 -3.55 -1.50
CA VAL A 131 -11.62 -4.32 -1.45
C VAL A 131 -11.30 -4.75 -0.03
N PHE A 132 -11.33 -3.84 0.95
CA PHE A 132 -11.10 -4.21 2.35
C PHE A 132 -12.14 -5.20 2.88
N GLN A 133 -13.41 -5.05 2.48
CA GLN A 133 -14.45 -6.01 2.84
C GLN A 133 -14.16 -7.40 2.27
N HIS A 134 -13.76 -7.49 1.00
CA HIS A 134 -13.38 -8.75 0.35
C HIS A 134 -12.19 -9.43 1.03
N LEU A 135 -11.12 -8.67 1.29
CA LEU A 135 -9.93 -9.17 2.02
C LEU A 135 -10.32 -9.69 3.41
N HIS A 136 -11.18 -8.97 4.13
CA HIS A 136 -11.67 -9.41 5.43
C HIS A 136 -12.52 -10.69 5.35
N GLN A 137 -13.34 -10.86 4.31
CA GLN A 137 -14.11 -12.10 4.07
C GLN A 137 -13.19 -13.30 3.85
N GLN A 138 -12.05 -13.09 3.17
CA GLN A 138 -10.98 -14.08 3.00
C GLN A 138 -10.08 -14.25 4.24
N ARG A 139 -10.39 -13.56 5.35
CA ARG A 139 -9.59 -13.54 6.59
C ARG A 139 -8.17 -12.98 6.43
N ILE A 140 -7.91 -12.22 5.37
CA ILE A 140 -6.63 -11.54 5.14
C ILE A 140 -6.56 -10.29 6.03
N GLY A 141 -5.44 -10.09 6.71
CA GLY A 141 -5.16 -8.92 7.56
C GLY A 141 -5.95 -8.84 8.86
N SER A 142 -6.74 -9.87 9.20
CA SER A 142 -7.60 -9.89 10.39
C SER A 142 -6.83 -9.66 11.69
N ASP A 143 -5.60 -10.15 11.78
CA ASP A 143 -4.78 -10.07 12.99
C ASP A 143 -3.77 -8.92 12.95
N ILE A 144 -3.78 -8.12 11.89
CA ILE A 144 -2.76 -7.10 11.63
C ILE A 144 -3.36 -5.69 11.74
N ALA A 145 -2.83 -4.89 12.66
CA ALA A 145 -3.35 -3.56 12.97
C ALA A 145 -3.37 -2.63 11.75
N VAL A 146 -2.37 -2.70 10.86
CA VAL A 146 -2.30 -1.83 9.68
C VAL A 146 -3.49 -2.02 8.74
N PHE A 147 -4.06 -3.24 8.67
CA PHE A 147 -5.27 -3.52 7.91
C PHE A 147 -6.47 -2.71 8.43
N TRP A 148 -6.74 -2.82 9.73
CA TRP A 148 -7.85 -2.12 10.39
C TRP A 148 -7.70 -0.60 10.32
N MET A 149 -6.48 -0.10 10.51
CA MET A 149 -6.20 1.34 10.42
C MET A 149 -6.40 1.89 9.01
N ALA A 150 -5.93 1.17 7.98
CA ALA A 150 -6.09 1.59 6.59
C ALA A 150 -7.56 1.56 6.15
N TRP A 151 -8.30 0.51 6.54
CA TRP A 151 -9.73 0.41 6.24
C TRP A 151 -10.52 1.54 6.90
N ALA A 152 -10.30 1.79 8.19
CA ALA A 152 -10.95 2.88 8.91
C ALA A 152 -10.59 4.25 8.34
N PHE A 153 -9.34 4.44 7.92
CA PHE A 153 -8.91 5.68 7.29
C PHE A 153 -9.62 5.93 5.96
N LYS A 154 -9.82 4.90 5.13
CA LYS A 154 -10.60 5.03 3.89
C LYS A 154 -12.07 5.33 4.16
N ALA A 155 -12.66 4.75 5.20
CA ALA A 155 -14.01 5.09 5.62
C ALA A 155 -14.11 6.56 6.11
N GLU A 156 -13.11 7.02 6.87
CA GLU A 156 -13.01 8.41 7.34
C GLU A 156 -12.85 9.40 6.16
N GLN A 157 -12.05 9.08 5.14
CA GLN A 157 -11.92 9.91 3.93
C GLN A 157 -13.23 10.04 3.14
N GLN A 158 -14.10 9.03 3.20
CA GLN A 158 -15.44 9.06 2.62
C GLN A 158 -16.50 9.62 3.58
N GLN A 159 -16.07 10.29 4.66
CA GLN A 159 -16.93 10.87 5.71
C GLN A 159 -17.87 9.87 6.41
N ASN A 160 -17.61 8.56 6.26
CA ASN A 160 -18.37 7.52 6.94
C ASN A 160 -17.78 7.22 8.31
N TYR A 161 -17.87 8.22 9.21
CA TYR A 161 -17.24 8.19 10.53
C TYR A 161 -17.75 7.06 11.43
N GLN A 162 -19.06 6.80 11.39
CA GLN A 162 -19.66 5.70 12.17
C GLN A 162 -19.10 4.34 11.74
N PHE A 163 -18.86 4.14 10.44
CA PHE A 163 -18.25 2.91 9.95
C PHE A 163 -16.77 2.85 10.33
N ALA A 164 -16.02 3.95 10.21
CA ALA A 164 -14.62 4.02 10.62
C ALA A 164 -14.42 3.61 12.09
N GLU A 165 -15.29 4.09 13.00
CA GLU A 165 -15.28 3.71 14.41
C GLU A 165 -15.54 2.21 14.59
N LYS A 166 -16.58 1.66 13.95
CA LYS A 166 -16.90 0.22 13.99
C LYS A 166 -15.74 -0.65 13.54
N ILE A 167 -15.00 -0.22 12.51
CA ILE A 167 -13.82 -0.93 11.99
C ILE A 167 -12.68 -0.92 13.02
N LEU A 168 -12.37 0.23 13.62
CA LEU A 168 -11.32 0.34 14.64
C LEU A 168 -11.64 -0.51 15.87
N ASP A 169 -12.88 -0.42 16.38
CA ASP A 169 -13.36 -1.22 17.51
C ASP A 169 -13.27 -2.72 17.22
N LYS A 170 -13.63 -3.14 16.01
CA LYS A 170 -13.55 -4.54 15.61
C LYS A 170 -12.10 -5.05 15.60
N GLY A 171 -11.16 -4.25 15.09
CA GLY A 171 -9.74 -4.57 15.15
C GLY A 171 -9.20 -4.66 16.58
N ILE A 172 -9.65 -3.77 17.47
CA ILE A 172 -9.27 -3.78 18.89
C ILE A 172 -9.81 -5.04 19.58
N ARG A 173 -11.08 -5.39 19.37
CA ARG A 173 -11.68 -6.62 19.92
C ARG A 173 -10.95 -7.88 19.44
N LYS A 174 -10.49 -7.89 18.19
CA LYS A 174 -9.64 -8.96 17.64
C LYS A 174 -8.19 -8.96 18.15
N LYS A 175 -7.78 -7.95 18.92
CA LYS A 175 -6.41 -7.76 19.41
C LYS A 175 -5.38 -7.76 18.27
N ALA A 176 -5.71 -7.11 17.16
CA ALA A 176 -4.84 -7.04 15.99
C ALA A 176 -3.49 -6.37 16.33
N GLN A 177 -2.39 -6.94 15.87
CA GLN A 177 -1.03 -6.56 16.27
C GLN A 177 -0.38 -5.57 15.30
N PRO A 178 0.38 -4.58 15.80
CA PRO A 178 0.59 -4.27 17.22
C PRO A 178 -0.61 -3.52 17.82
N LEU A 179 -1.22 -4.08 18.88
CA LEU A 179 -2.46 -3.53 19.46
C LEU A 179 -2.31 -2.10 19.98
N LYS A 180 -1.14 -1.77 20.54
CA LYS A 180 -0.82 -0.43 21.02
C LYS A 180 -0.98 0.62 19.92
N LEU A 181 -0.54 0.29 18.70
CA LEU A 181 -0.63 1.19 17.55
C LEU A 181 -2.10 1.42 17.15
N LEU A 182 -2.89 0.36 17.15
CA LEU A 182 -4.33 0.45 16.84
C LEU A 182 -5.08 1.30 17.88
N LEU A 183 -4.81 1.11 19.17
CA LEU A 183 -5.39 1.92 20.25
C LEU A 183 -5.00 3.40 20.14
N GLN A 184 -3.74 3.69 19.79
CA GLN A 184 -3.29 5.06 19.53
C GLN A 184 -4.04 5.68 18.35
N ARG A 185 -4.19 4.93 17.24
CA ARG A 185 -4.93 5.40 16.06
C ARG A 185 -6.40 5.65 16.38
N HIS A 186 -7.03 4.80 17.19
CA HIS A 186 -8.40 4.97 17.66
C HIS A 186 -8.58 6.24 18.49
N LYS A 187 -7.68 6.48 19.46
CA LYS A 187 -7.70 7.72 20.26
C LYS A 187 -7.53 8.98 19.41
N GLN A 188 -6.68 8.93 18.39
CA GLN A 188 -6.51 10.05 17.45
C GLN A 188 -7.78 10.29 16.63
N PHE A 189 -8.44 9.22 16.18
CA PHE A 189 -9.72 9.31 15.48
C PHE A 189 -10.80 9.96 16.37
N GLN A 190 -10.97 9.48 17.61
CA GLN A 190 -11.94 10.04 18.55
C GLN A 190 -11.72 11.55 18.79
N ARG A 191 -10.47 11.98 18.95
CA ARG A 191 -10.13 13.42 19.08
C ARG A 191 -10.57 14.24 17.87
N ARG A 192 -10.37 13.73 16.64
CA ARG A 192 -10.82 14.41 15.43
C ARG A 192 -12.35 14.47 15.36
N MET A 193 -13.03 13.41 15.77
CA MET A 193 -14.50 13.37 15.81
C MET A 193 -15.06 14.37 16.81
N THR A 194 -14.54 14.43 18.04
CA THR A 194 -15.00 15.43 19.03
C THR A 194 -14.88 16.86 18.48
N ARG A 195 -13.76 17.19 17.82
CA ARG A 195 -13.59 18.50 17.18
C ARG A 195 -14.57 18.72 16.03
N HIS A 196 -14.81 17.71 15.20
CA HIS A 196 -15.76 17.79 14.10
C HIS A 196 -17.19 18.09 14.59
N TRP A 197 -17.64 17.39 15.64
CA TRP A 197 -18.97 17.60 16.21
C TRP A 197 -19.10 18.97 16.87
N LEU A 198 -18.11 19.40 17.65
CA LEU A 198 -18.11 20.74 18.26
C LEU A 198 -18.21 21.85 17.22
N ASN A 199 -17.46 21.73 16.12
CA ASN A 199 -17.50 22.71 15.03
C ASN A 199 -18.85 22.69 14.29
N ALA A 200 -19.47 21.53 14.13
CA ALA A 200 -20.79 21.42 13.49
C ALA A 200 -21.86 22.10 14.32
N THR A 201 -21.86 21.91 15.64
CA THR A 201 -22.82 22.56 16.55
C THR A 201 -22.65 24.08 16.57
N GLN A 202 -21.41 24.58 16.57
CA GLN A 202 -21.14 26.03 16.49
C GLN A 202 -21.61 26.65 15.17
N ALA A 203 -21.44 25.94 14.05
CA ALA A 203 -21.91 26.42 12.75
C ALA A 203 -23.45 26.41 12.64
N GLU A 204 -24.14 25.52 13.35
CA GLU A 204 -25.59 25.52 13.44
C GLU A 204 -26.09 26.72 14.25
N GLU A 205 -25.44 27.02 15.40
CA GLU A 205 -25.76 28.18 16.24
C GLU A 205 -25.52 29.52 15.53
N GLU A 206 -24.45 29.67 14.74
CA GLU A 206 -24.14 30.90 13.99
C GLU A 206 -25.05 31.14 12.75
N ASN A 207 -25.75 30.12 12.25
CA ASN A 207 -26.68 30.27 11.12
C ASN A 207 -28.14 30.50 11.57
N GLU A 208 -28.43 30.39 12.87
CA GLU A 208 -29.74 30.68 13.46
C GLU A 208 -29.88 32.13 13.96
N ASP A 209 -28.78 32.90 13.98
CA ASP A 209 -28.71 34.35 14.26
C ASP A 209 -28.67 35.21 12.98
#